data_AF-A0A822BYT2-F1
#
_entry.id   AF-A0A822BYT2-F1
#
_cell.length_a   1.000
_cell.length_b   1.000
_cell.length_c   1.000
_cell.angle_alpha   90.00
_cell.angle_beta   90.00
_cell.angle_gamma   90.00
#
_symmetry.space_group_name_H-M   'P 1'
#
loop_
_entity.id
_entity.type
_entity.pdbx_description
1 polymer ?
#
loop_
_entity_poly.entity_id
_entity_poly.type
_entity_poly.pdbx_seq_one_letter_code
_entity_poly.pdbx_strand_id
1 'polypeptide(L)' 'PTVILFQDGKEVKRRPQIDVKGRVLDAQRLLTADYLIDEFGLAEIYTREANKIKANTKKEQ' A
#
# COMPACT_ATOMS: atom_id res chain seq x y z
N PRO A 1 1.12 -3.55 -15.49
CA PRO A 1 0.20 -3.59 -14.32
C PRO A 1 0.48 -2.38 -13.42
N THR A 2 -0.52 -1.92 -12.67
CA THR A 2 -0.38 -0.78 -11.76
C THR A 2 -0.94 -1.16 -10.40
N VAL A 3 -0.19 -0.88 -9.34
CA VAL A 3 -0.63 -1.07 -7.96
C VAL A 3 -0.70 0.30 -7.30
N ILE A 4 -1.81 0.58 -6.63
CA ILE A 4 -2.07 1.85 -5.95
C ILE A 4 -2.56 1.56 -4.54
N LEU A 5 -1.93 2.19 -3.55
CA LEU A 5 -2.35 2.15 -2.16
C LEU A 5 -3.16 3.40 -1.84
N PHE A 6 -4.38 3.17 -1.39
CA PHE A 6 -5.25 4.20 -0.84
C PHE A 6 -5.33 4.06 0.67
N GLN A 7 -5.22 5.17 1.40
CA GLN A 7 -5.51 5.25 2.82
C GLN A 7 -6.41 6.47 3.05
N ASP A 8 -7.49 6.27 3.81
CA ASP A 8 -8.48 7.32 4.10
C ASP A 8 -9.01 8.03 2.84
N GLY A 9 -9.19 7.28 1.76
CA GLY A 9 -9.69 7.78 0.47
C GLY A 9 -8.67 8.56 -0.38
N LYS A 10 -7.41 8.67 0.06
CA LYS A 10 -6.34 9.36 -0.68
C LYS A 10 -5.32 8.37 -1.24
N GLU A 11 -4.85 8.65 -2.46
CA GLU A 11 -3.73 7.93 -3.05
C GLU A 11 -2.44 8.26 -2.28
N VAL A 12 -1.87 7.26 -1.59
CA VAL A 12 -0.64 7.41 -0.81
C VAL A 12 0.57 7.01 -1.65
N LYS A 13 0.43 5.94 -2.45
CA LYS A 13 1.55 5.36 -3.18
C LYS A 13 1.08 4.64 -4.42
N ARG A 14 1.88 4.70 -5.49
CA ARG A 14 1.64 3.96 -6.73
C ARG A 14 2.91 3.36 -7.30
N ARG A 15 2.78 2.23 -7.98
CA ARG A 15 3.84 1.65 -8.82
C ARG A 15 3.26 1.20 -10.17
N PRO A 16 3.98 1.45 -11.28
CA PRO A 16 5.25 2.18 -11.36
C PRO A 16 5.08 3.69 -11.07
N GLN A 17 6.18 4.35 -10.72
CA GLN A 17 6.17 5.80 -10.46
C GLN A 17 5.98 6.58 -11.74
N ILE A 18 5.23 7.69 -11.64
CA ILE A 18 4.97 8.60 -12.76
C ILE A 18 5.54 9.97 -12.40
N ASP A 19 6.32 10.56 -13.30
CA ASP A 19 6.83 11.91 -13.13
C ASP A 19 5.75 12.98 -13.41
N VAL A 20 6.06 14.25 -13.11
CA VAL A 20 5.14 15.38 -13.34
C VAL A 20 4.75 15.57 -14.82
N LYS A 21 5.49 14.98 -15.75
CA LYS A 21 5.24 15.01 -17.20
C LYS A 21 4.47 13.76 -17.67
N GLY A 22 4.03 12.90 -16.75
CA GLY A 22 3.28 11.68 -17.06
C GLY A 22 4.13 10.50 -17.50
N ARG A 23 5.46 10.58 -17.40
CA ARG A 23 6.38 9.51 -17.83
C ARG A 23 6.59 8.50 -16.72
N VAL A 24 6.60 7.23 -17.11
CA VAL A 24 6.85 6.11 -16.19
C VAL A 24 8.34 6.02 -15.90
N LEU A 25 8.73 6.25 -14.64
CA LEU A 25 10.14 6.28 -14.24
C LEU A 25 10.77 4.89 -14.11
N ASP A 26 9.96 3.88 -13.77
CA ASP A 26 10.46 2.54 -13.45
C ASP A 26 9.63 1.47 -14.17
N ALA A 27 9.54 1.62 -15.51
CA ALA A 27 8.68 0.79 -16.35
C ALA A 27 9.12 -0.68 -16.42
N GLN A 28 10.37 -0.97 -16.08
CA GLN A 28 10.98 -2.31 -16.18
C GLN A 28 10.98 -3.08 -14.85
N ARG A 29 10.60 -2.43 -13.74
CA ARG A 29 10.54 -3.07 -12.42
C ARG A 29 9.41 -4.10 -12.37
N LEU A 30 9.76 -5.35 -12.10
CA LEU A 30 8.79 -6.41 -11.89
C LEU A 30 8.03 -6.20 -10.57
N LEU A 31 6.71 -6.33 -10.62
CA LEU A 31 5.84 -6.22 -9.45
C LEU A 31 5.68 -7.59 -8.78
N THR A 32 6.79 -8.12 -8.25
CA THR A 32 6.76 -9.37 -7.48
C THR A 32 6.11 -9.17 -6.11
N ALA A 33 5.62 -10.25 -5.49
CA ALA A 33 4.98 -10.18 -4.19
C ALA A 33 5.91 -9.59 -3.12
N ASP A 34 7.15 -10.08 -3.03
CA ASP A 34 8.14 -9.60 -2.05
C ASP A 34 8.42 -8.11 -2.21
N TYR A 35 8.59 -7.65 -3.46
CA TYR A 35 8.77 -6.23 -3.76
C TYR A 35 7.56 -5.42 -3.32
N LEU A 36 6.34 -5.87 -3.62
CA LEU A 36 5.13 -5.12 -3.24
C LEU A 36 4.93 -5.09 -1.73
N ILE A 37 5.26 -6.17 -1.00
CA ILE A 37 5.14 -6.22 0.45
C ILE A 37 6.07 -5.19 1.11
N ASP A 38 7.32 -5.13 0.67
CA ASP A 38 8.31 -4.19 1.19
C ASP A 38 8.02 -2.75 0.73
N GLU A 39 7.85 -2.54 -0.57
CA GLU A 39 7.62 -1.23 -1.17
C GLU A 39 6.37 -0.54 -0.62
N PHE A 40 5.31 -1.28 -0.32
CA PHE A 40 4.08 -0.72 0.24
C PHE A 40 3.96 -0.89 1.77
N GLY A 41 4.94 -1.49 2.44
CA GLY A 41 4.92 -1.70 3.89
C GLY A 41 3.72 -2.53 4.36
N LEU A 42 3.29 -3.51 3.57
CA LEU A 42 2.01 -4.20 3.77
C LEU A 42 1.93 -4.95 5.11
N ALA A 43 3.05 -5.50 5.58
CA ALA A 43 3.11 -6.22 6.85
C ALA A 43 2.79 -5.33 8.06
N GLU A 44 3.29 -4.10 8.06
CA GLU A 44 3.04 -3.13 9.12
C GLU A 44 1.59 -2.65 9.07
N ILE A 45 1.09 -2.30 7.87
CA ILE A 45 -0.30 -1.88 7.68
C ILE A 45 -1.24 -2.97 8.17
N TYR A 46 -1.02 -4.23 7.76
CA TYR A 46 -1.85 -5.35 8.17
C TYR A 46 -1.89 -5.50 9.69
N THR A 47 -0.71 -5.50 10.34
CA THR A 47 -0.61 -5.61 11.80
C THR A 47 -1.37 -4.48 12.50
N ARG A 48 -1.18 -3.25 12.02
CA ARG A 48 -1.83 -2.05 12.60
C ARG A 48 -3.34 -2.13 12.50
N GLU A 49 -3.88 -2.44 11.32
CA GLU A 49 -5.32 -2.51 11.11
C GLU A 49 -5.93 -3.72 11.84
N ALA A 50 -5.25 -4.86 11.88
CA ALA A 50 -5.68 -6.03 12.66
C ALA A 50 -5.79 -5.71 14.17
N ASN A 51 -4.85 -4.94 14.71
CA ASN A 51 -4.90 -4.50 16.11
C ASN A 51 -6.05 -3.52 16.37
N LYS A 52 -6.35 -2.60 15.44
CA LYS A 52 -7.52 -1.71 15.55
C LYS A 52 -8.83 -2.49 15.56
N ILE A 53 -8.97 -3.48 14.67
CA ILE A 53 -10.17 -4.34 14.62
C ILE A 53 -10.34 -5.06 15.97
N LYS A 54 -9.28 -5.70 16.48
CA LYS A 54 -9.31 -6.37 17.79
C LYS A 54 -9.65 -5.43 18.95
N ALA A 55 -9.15 -4.19 18.90
CA ALA A 55 -9.44 -3.18 19.92
C ALA A 55 -10.90 -2.72 19.88
N ASN A 56 -11.49 -2.60 18.69
CA ASN A 56 -12.90 -2.22 18.53
C ASN A 56 -13.84 -3.34 18.99
N THR A 57 -13.52 -4.61 18.70
CA THR A 57 -14.31 -5.76 19.18
C THR A 57 -14.37 -5.85 20.71
N LYS A 58 -13.35 -5.37 21.42
CA LYS A 58 -13.34 -5.31 22.90
C LYS A 58 -14.12 -4.14 23.50
N LYS A 59 -14.45 -3.11 22.71
CA LYS A 59 -15.24 -1.95 23.18
C LYS A 59 -16.75 -2.16 23.05
N GLU A 60 -17.16 -3.11 22.21
CA GLU A 60 -18.56 -3.47 21.98
C GLU A 60 -19.05 -4.64 22.85
N GLN A 61 -18.17 -5.19 23.71
CA GLN A 61 -18.48 -6.18 24.76
C GLN A 61 -18.49 -5.51 26.13
#